data_AF-A0A346YNE5-F1
#
_entry.id   AF-A0A346YNE5-F1
#
_cell.length_a   1.000
_cell.length_b   1.000
_cell.length_c   1.000
_cell.angle_alpha   90.00
_cell.angle_beta   90.00
_cell.angle_gamma   90.00
#
_symmetry.space_group_name_H-M   'P 1'
#
loop_
_entity.id
_entity.type
_entity.pdbx_description
1 polymer ?
#
loop_
_entity_poly.entity_id
_entity_poly.type
_entity_poly.pdbx_seq_one_letter_code
_entity_poly.pdbx_strand_id
1 'polypeptide(L)' 'MHSRQPTKRSDLVIRSNLPGWLIKALRESGVKRLSRLQQMSDKEVLDLPGVGTRSLQIIRTALAPDQQMH' A
#
# COMPACT_ATOMS: atom_id res chain seq x y z
N MET A 1 -10.85 10.37 19.24
CA MET A 1 -10.01 9.19 18.93
C MET A 1 -9.97 9.03 17.42
N HIS A 2 -8.94 9.54 16.71
CA HIS A 2 -8.50 9.19 15.35
C HIS A 2 -7.20 9.97 15.12
N SER A 3 -6.05 9.31 15.31
CA SER A 3 -4.73 9.94 15.16
C SER A 3 -4.54 10.35 13.70
N ARG A 4 -4.46 11.66 13.43
CA ARG A 4 -4.03 12.22 12.14
C ARG A 4 -2.56 11.84 11.94
N GLN A 5 -2.28 10.77 11.19
CA GLN A 5 -0.92 10.52 10.72
C GLN A 5 -0.54 11.65 9.75
N PRO A 6 0.62 12.29 9.92
CA PRO A 6 1.05 13.36 9.04
C PRO A 6 1.24 12.81 7.64
N THR A 7 0.54 13.40 6.66
CA THR A 7 0.69 13.12 5.23
C THR A 7 2.12 13.49 4.80
N LYS A 8 3.08 12.61 5.06
CA LYS A 8 4.43 12.68 4.48
C LYS A 8 4.25 12.70 2.96
N ARG A 9 4.99 13.55 2.27
CA ARG A 9 5.05 13.57 0.79
C ARG A 9 5.41 12.19 0.18
N SER A 10 5.95 11.28 1.00
CA SER A 10 6.23 9.87 0.68
C SER A 10 4.99 8.95 0.70
N ASP A 11 3.79 9.47 0.99
CA ASP A 11 2.54 8.70 1.08
C ASP A 11 1.97 8.28 -0.28
N LEU A 12 2.47 8.83 -1.39
CA LEU A 12 1.97 8.48 -2.72
C LEU A 12 2.48 7.11 -3.16
N VAL A 13 1.59 6.21 -3.56
CA VAL A 13 1.96 4.87 -4.12
C VAL A 13 2.88 4.97 -5.34
N ILE A 14 2.79 6.06 -6.10
CA ILE A 14 3.67 6.32 -7.25
C ILE A 14 5.13 6.57 -6.85
N ARG A 15 5.40 6.87 -5.58
CA ARG A 15 6.75 7.07 -5.04
C ARG A 15 7.26 5.85 -4.27
N SER A 16 6.49 4.76 -4.24
CA SER A 16 6.88 3.52 -3.59
C SER A 16 7.73 2.66 -4.53
N ASN A 17 8.54 1.80 -3.94
CA ASN A 17 9.33 0.80 -4.67
C ASN A 17 8.47 -0.38 -5.20
N LEU A 18 7.21 -0.12 -5.55
CA LEU A 18 6.28 -1.13 -6.03
C LEU A 18 6.42 -1.31 -7.55
N PRO A 19 6.20 -2.52 -8.08
CA PRO A 19 6.16 -2.75 -9.52
C PRO A 19 5.14 -1.85 -10.23
N GLY A 20 5.46 -1.39 -11.44
CA GLY A 20 4.58 -0.51 -12.21
C GLY A 20 3.19 -1.07 -12.47
N TRP A 21 3.08 -2.40 -12.69
CA TRP A 21 1.79 -3.08 -12.86
C TRP A 21 0.94 -3.03 -11.58
N LEU A 22 1.57 -3.06 -10.41
CA LEU A 22 0.89 -2.98 -9.11
C LEU A 22 0.45 -1.55 -8.81
N ILE A 23 1.31 -0.55 -9.09
CA ILE A 23 0.94 0.86 -9.02
C ILE A 23 -0.26 1.14 -9.92
N LYS A 24 -0.29 0.55 -11.12
CA LYS A 24 -1.42 0.67 -12.05
C LYS A 24 -2.69 0.07 -11.45
N ALA A 25 -2.66 -1.18 -10.99
CA ALA A 25 -3.81 -1.84 -10.36
C ALA A 25 -4.36 -1.04 -9.15
N LEU A 26 -3.48 -0.55 -8.28
CA LEU A 26 -3.87 0.29 -7.15
C LEU A 26 -4.53 1.60 -7.61
N ARG A 27 -4.00 2.25 -8.65
CA ARG A 27 -4.60 3.47 -9.22
C ARG A 27 -5.96 3.21 -9.86
N GLU A 28 -6.11 2.11 -10.60
CA GLU A 28 -7.39 1.69 -11.20
C GLU A 28 -8.43 1.40 -10.13
N SER A 29 -8.00 0.82 -9.01
CA SER A 29 -8.82 0.62 -7.82
C SER A 29 -9.07 1.90 -6.98
N GLY A 30 -8.54 3.05 -7.40
CA GLY A 30 -8.71 4.33 -6.69
C GLY A 30 -7.82 4.52 -5.46
N VAL A 31 -6.88 3.61 -5.20
CA VAL A 31 -5.91 3.72 -4.10
C VAL A 31 -4.68 4.48 -4.57
N LYS A 32 -4.62 5.77 -4.20
CA LYS A 32 -3.52 6.68 -4.55
C LYS A 32 -2.53 6.93 -3.40
N ARG A 33 -2.81 6.39 -2.22
CA ARG A 33 -2.08 6.65 -0.97
C ARG A 33 -1.73 5.36 -0.24
N LEU A 34 -0.49 5.27 0.25
CA LEU A 34 0.03 4.15 1.04
C LEU A 34 -0.61 4.07 2.42
N SER A 35 -0.91 5.21 3.05
CA SER A 35 -1.61 5.24 4.35
C SER A 35 -2.99 4.59 4.25
N ARG A 36 -3.67 4.77 3.12
CA ARG A 36 -4.96 4.10 2.86
C ARG A 36 -4.74 2.59 2.72
N LEU A 37 -3.72 2.19 1.98
CA LEU A 37 -3.34 0.80 1.79
C LEU A 37 -2.95 0.10 3.11
N GLN A 38 -2.29 0.81 4.03
CA GLN A 38 -1.95 0.32 5.37
C GLN A 38 -3.18 0.13 6.27
N GLN A 39 -4.21 0.96 6.10
CA GLN A 39 -5.46 0.85 6.85
C GLN A 39 -6.40 -0.24 6.30
N MET A 40 -6.16 -0.72 5.07
CA MET A 40 -6.93 -1.80 4.47
C MET A 40 -6.51 -3.16 5.04
N SER A 41 -7.51 -3.99 5.32
CA SER A 41 -7.29 -5.38 5.70
C SER A 41 -6.86 -6.20 4.48
N ASP A 42 -6.20 -7.34 4.71
CA ASP A 42 -5.70 -8.20 3.62
C ASP A 42 -6.81 -8.61 2.65
N LYS A 43 -8.00 -8.88 3.18
CA LYS A 43 -9.20 -9.19 2.38
C LYS A 43 -9.60 -8.04 1.46
N GLU A 44 -9.59 -6.80 1.95
CA GLU A 44 -9.94 -5.65 1.14
C GLU A 44 -8.91 -5.37 0.06
N VAL A 45 -7.63 -5.62 0.35
CA VAL A 45 -6.56 -5.52 -0.65
C VAL A 45 -6.70 -6.61 -1.71
N LEU A 46 -7.07 -7.83 -1.33
CA LEU A 46 -7.32 -8.96 -2.24
C LEU A 46 -8.59 -8.80 -3.08
N ASP A 47 -9.55 -8.00 -2.62
CA ASP A 47 -10.77 -7.68 -3.37
C ASP A 47 -10.50 -6.71 -4.54
N LEU A 48 -9.35 -6.00 -4.52
CA LEU A 48 -9.03 -5.02 -5.55
C LEU A 48 -8.75 -5.70 -6.91
N PRO A 49 -9.31 -5.17 -8.00
CA PRO A 49 -9.11 -5.74 -9.33
C PRO A 49 -7.63 -5.66 -9.73
N GLY A 50 -7.05 -6.80 -10.11
CA GLY A 50 -5.62 -6.93 -10.45
C GLY A 50 -4.70 -7.10 -9.25
N VAL A 51 -5.24 -7.25 -8.04
CA VAL A 51 -4.47 -7.50 -6.81
C VAL A 51 -4.74 -8.91 -6.31
N GLY A 52 -3.75 -9.78 -6.44
CA GLY A 52 -3.81 -11.15 -5.91
C GLY A 52 -2.95 -11.34 -4.66
N THR A 53 -2.86 -12.58 -4.19
CA THR A 53 -2.01 -12.97 -3.03
C THR A 53 -0.56 -12.54 -3.18
N ARG A 54 -0.02 -12.60 -4.41
CA ARG A 54 1.33 -12.12 -4.71
C ARG A 54 1.45 -10.59 -4.55
N SER A 55 0.44 -9.87 -5.00
CA SER A 55 0.37 -8.41 -4.85
C SER A 55 0.29 -8.02 -3.38
N LEU A 56 -0.54 -8.72 -2.60
CA LEU A 56 -0.64 -8.55 -1.15
C LEU A 56 0.72 -8.74 -0.47
N GLN A 57 1.43 -9.82 -0.78
CA GLN A 57 2.78 -10.07 -0.26
C GLN A 57 3.74 -8.92 -0.58
N ILE A 58 3.80 -8.48 -1.84
CA ILE A 58 4.67 -7.36 -2.26
C ILE A 58 4.31 -6.08 -1.51
N ILE A 59 3.01 -5.77 -1.41
CA ILE A 59 2.50 -4.61 -0.68
C ILE A 59 2.92 -4.68 0.79
N ARG A 60 2.69 -5.82 1.45
CA ARG A 60 3.00 -6.02 2.87
C ARG A 60 4.50 -5.97 3.11
N THR A 61 5.34 -6.51 2.23
CA THR A 61 6.80 -6.38 2.32
C THR A 61 7.26 -4.94 2.14
N ALA A 62 6.66 -4.19 1.21
CA ALA A 62 7.02 -2.78 0.97
C ALA A 62 6.47 -1.83 2.05
N LEU A 63 5.36 -2.21 2.69
CA LEU A 63 4.71 -1.45 3.77
C LEU A 63 5.18 -1.87 5.16
N ALA A 64 5.75 -3.07 5.30
CA ALA A 64 6.40 -3.47 6.53
C ALA A 64 7.40 -2.36 6.83
N PRO A 65 7.25 -1.63 7.95
CA PRO A 65 8.36 -0.82 8.41
C PRO A 65 9.53 -1.79 8.47
N ASP A 66 10.63 -1.42 7.84
CA ASP A 66 11.94 -1.95 8.21
C ASP A 66 11.92 -1.98 9.74
N GLN A 67 11.79 -3.19 10.30
CA GLN A 67 12.05 -3.43 11.70
C GLN A 67 13.54 -3.14 11.80
N GLN A 68 13.85 -1.85 11.92
CA GLN A 68 15.18 -1.35 12.20
C GLN A 68 15.46 -1.80 13.63
N MET A 69 15.87 -3.05 13.73
CA MET A 69 16.54 -3.60 14.88
C MET A 69 17.92 -2.95 14.89
N HIS A 70 18.03 -1.84 15.62
CA HIS A 70 19.18 -1.54 16.49
C HIS A 70 18.84 -0.42 17.46
#